data_AF-A0A3N0V730-F1
#
_entry.id   AF-A0A3N0V730-F1
#
_cell.length_a   1.000
_cell.length_b   1.000
_cell.length_c   1.000
_cell.angle_alpha   90.00
_cell.angle_beta   90.00
_cell.angle_gamma   90.00
#
_symmetry.space_group_name_H-M   'P 1'
#
loop_
_entity.id
_entity.type
_entity.pdbx_description
1 polymer ?
#
loop_
_entity_poly.entity_id
_entity_poly.type
_entity_poly.pdbx_seq_one_letter_code
_entity_poly.pdbx_strand_id
1 'polypeptide(L)'
;MVCTGWIKRTVVLASLLMVGCAGYLPLQRYQTAEIRKQDTIADVERKINGASVQASHQFSVGDQYYLAKHYDLQIGVQQQVFYRCRPYFGCSPIVHHFPVTAPYVLIYREPGGEVVGWGTLEELSKNPDDRISDLMPALKASYAAHRAKK
;
A
#
# COMPACT_ATOMS: atom_id res chain seq x y z
N MET A 1 4.51 -6.53 -61.48
CA MET A 1 4.67 -5.34 -60.63
C MET A 1 4.09 -5.66 -59.26
N VAL A 2 4.95 -5.70 -58.24
CA VAL A 2 4.64 -6.09 -56.86
C VAL A 2 4.50 -4.81 -56.03
N CYS A 3 3.36 -4.60 -55.36
CA CYS A 3 3.23 -3.56 -54.34
C CYS A 3 2.32 -4.02 -53.18
N THR A 4 2.98 -4.48 -52.11
CA THR A 4 2.81 -4.02 -50.73
C THR A 4 1.38 -3.93 -50.14
N GLY A 5 0.93 -5.04 -49.56
CA GLY A 5 -0.30 -5.10 -48.76
C GLY A 5 -0.18 -5.91 -47.47
N TRP A 6 0.97 -5.87 -46.79
CA TRP A 6 1.27 -6.82 -45.69
C TRP A 6 1.93 -6.18 -44.46
N ILE A 7 1.49 -4.98 -44.01
CA ILE A 7 2.07 -4.36 -42.80
C ILE A 7 1.02 -3.50 -42.05
N LYS A 8 -0.07 -4.08 -41.53
CA LYS A 8 -0.99 -3.32 -40.65
C LYS A 8 -1.57 -4.07 -39.45
N ARG A 9 -1.30 -5.36 -39.24
CA ARG A 9 -1.96 -6.15 -38.17
C ARG A 9 -1.08 -6.55 -36.99
N THR A 10 0.22 -6.28 -37.02
CA THR A 10 1.18 -6.81 -36.03
C THR A 10 1.59 -5.86 -34.90
N VAL A 11 1.12 -4.60 -34.88
CA VAL A 11 1.57 -3.62 -33.87
C VAL A 11 0.63 -3.55 -32.65
N VAL A 12 -0.60 -4.06 -32.73
CA VAL A 12 -1.59 -3.93 -31.63
C VAL A 12 -1.40 -4.98 -30.54
N LEU A 13 -0.76 -6.13 -30.82
CA LEU A 13 -0.57 -7.19 -29.82
C LEU A 13 0.60 -6.94 -28.86
N ALA A 14 1.57 -6.11 -29.24
CA ALA A 14 2.78 -5.89 -28.44
C ALA A 14 2.58 -4.90 -27.28
N SER A 15 1.60 -4.00 -27.38
CA SER A 15 1.29 -3.00 -26.35
C SER A 15 0.47 -3.54 -25.18
N LEU A 16 -0.11 -4.75 -25.28
CA LEU A 16 -0.87 -5.37 -24.18
C LEU A 16 0.01 -6.16 -23.19
N LEU A 17 1.25 -6.52 -23.58
CA LEU A 17 2.16 -7.34 -22.76
C LEU A 17 2.99 -6.53 -21.75
N MET A 18 2.88 -5.19 -21.78
CA MET A 18 3.52 -4.29 -20.82
C MET A 18 2.54 -3.85 -19.71
N VAL A 19 1.52 -4.64 -19.39
CA VAL A 19 0.89 -4.55 -18.07
C VAL A 19 1.83 -5.25 -17.09
N GLY A 20 2.94 -4.59 -16.77
CA GLY A 20 3.79 -5.01 -15.67
C GLY A 20 2.90 -5.07 -14.43
N CYS A 21 2.71 -6.27 -13.87
CA CYS A 21 2.14 -6.40 -12.54
C CYS A 21 3.10 -5.63 -11.63
N ALA A 22 2.71 -4.42 -11.24
CA ALA A 22 3.44 -3.63 -10.27
C ALA A 22 3.65 -4.54 -9.06
N GLY A 23 4.92 -4.88 -8.78
CA GLY A 23 5.27 -5.74 -7.67
C GLY A 23 4.70 -5.14 -6.39
N TYR A 24 4.09 -5.97 -5.56
CA TYR A 24 3.63 -5.52 -4.25
C TYR A 24 4.82 -4.98 -3.44
N LEU A 25 4.76 -3.71 -3.07
CA LEU A 25 5.80 -2.98 -2.33
C LEU A 25 5.23 -2.54 -0.98
N PRO A 26 5.65 -3.17 0.14
CA PRO A 26 5.22 -2.72 1.46
C PRO A 26 5.84 -1.35 1.80
N LEU A 27 5.14 -0.59 2.63
CA LEU A 27 5.61 0.69 3.15
C LEU A 27 6.77 0.44 4.13
N GLN A 28 7.83 1.23 4.06
CA GLN A 28 9.00 1.09 4.93
C GLN A 28 8.98 2.12 6.06
N ARG A 29 9.53 1.74 7.22
CA ARG A 29 9.49 2.60 8.41
C ARG A 29 10.17 3.95 8.23
N TYR A 30 11.28 4.02 7.49
CA TYR A 30 11.94 5.31 7.23
C TYR A 30 11.04 6.24 6.39
N GLN A 31 10.24 5.71 5.47
CA GLN A 31 9.34 6.50 4.63
C GLN A 31 8.24 7.16 5.46
N THR A 32 7.77 6.47 6.51
CA THR A 32 6.78 7.05 7.44
C THR A 32 7.32 8.22 8.27
N ALA A 33 8.64 8.31 8.45
CA ALA A 33 9.27 9.40 9.20
C ALA A 33 9.38 10.69 8.37
N GLU A 34 9.29 10.59 7.04
CA GLU A 34 9.34 11.75 6.14
C GLU A 34 7.99 12.46 5.99
N ILE A 35 6.90 11.77 6.34
CA ILE A 35 5.53 12.27 6.28
C ILE A 35 5.32 13.33 7.36
N ARG A 36 4.68 14.43 6.99
CA ARG A 36 4.34 15.55 7.86
C ARG A 36 2.85 15.86 7.76
N LYS A 37 2.31 16.45 8.82
CA LYS A 37 0.97 17.06 8.75
C LYS A 37 0.96 18.11 7.64
N GLN A 38 -0.16 18.25 6.93
CA GLN A 38 -0.34 19.17 5.79
C GLN A 38 0.42 18.81 4.51
N ASP A 39 1.19 17.71 4.49
CA ASP A 39 1.66 17.18 3.20
C ASP A 39 0.46 16.90 2.29
N THR A 40 0.59 17.24 1.01
CA THR A 40 -0.43 16.88 0.02
C THR A 40 -0.35 15.39 -0.31
N ILE A 41 -1.42 14.82 -0.87
CA ILE A 41 -1.39 13.44 -1.40
C ILE A 41 -0.19 13.23 -2.32
N ALA A 42 0.12 14.19 -3.20
CA ALA A 42 1.24 14.10 -4.13
C ALA A 42 2.61 14.10 -3.42
N ASP A 43 2.75 14.90 -2.35
CA ASP A 43 3.97 14.90 -1.53
C ASP A 43 4.19 13.56 -0.84
N VAL A 44 3.12 13.01 -0.27
CA VAL A 44 3.17 11.70 0.37
C VAL A 44 3.50 10.61 -0.65
N GLU A 45 2.85 10.61 -1.81
CA GLU A 45 3.08 9.60 -2.86
C GLU A 45 4.55 9.59 -3.31
N ARG A 46 5.19 10.76 -3.36
CA ARG A 46 6.64 10.87 -3.60
C ARG A 46 7.47 10.28 -2.47
N LYS A 47 7.13 10.59 -1.20
CA LYS A 47 7.88 10.11 -0.01
C LYS A 47 7.77 8.60 0.20
N ILE A 48 6.58 8.04 -0.03
CA ILE A 48 6.35 6.58 0.10
C ILE A 48 6.84 5.80 -1.13
N ASN A 49 7.36 6.48 -2.15
CA ASN A 49 8.00 5.91 -3.33
C ASN A 49 7.22 4.74 -3.96
N GLY A 50 5.91 4.92 -4.15
CA GLY A 50 5.06 3.90 -4.77
C GLY A 50 4.71 2.69 -3.89
N ALA A 51 4.75 2.83 -2.56
CA ALA A 51 4.21 1.83 -1.64
C ALA A 51 2.77 1.44 -2.05
N SER A 52 2.50 0.14 -2.04
CA SER A 52 1.23 -0.41 -2.53
C SER A 52 0.09 -0.11 -1.57
N VAL A 53 -0.95 0.56 -2.09
CA VAL A 53 -2.19 0.80 -1.34
C VAL A 53 -2.98 -0.50 -1.29
N GLN A 54 -3.27 -0.99 -0.08
CA GLN A 54 -4.05 -2.20 0.15
C GLN A 54 -5.56 -1.97 0.01
N ALA A 55 -6.01 -0.81 0.49
CA ALA A 55 -7.40 -0.38 0.40
C ALA A 55 -7.46 1.15 0.50
N SER A 56 -8.44 1.76 -0.14
CA SER A 56 -8.80 3.14 0.10
C SER A 56 -10.30 3.25 0.32
N HIS A 57 -10.72 4.12 1.23
CA HIS A 57 -12.12 4.41 1.43
C HIS A 57 -12.31 5.83 1.94
N GLN A 58 -13.44 6.41 1.57
CA GLN A 58 -13.86 7.73 2.02
C GLN A 58 -14.83 7.58 3.19
N PHE A 59 -14.74 8.50 4.13
CA PHE A 59 -15.65 8.59 5.27
C PHE A 59 -15.82 10.05 5.69
N SER A 60 -16.91 10.36 6.38
CA SER A 60 -17.22 11.71 6.84
C SER A 60 -17.36 11.75 8.36
N VAL A 61 -16.93 12.84 8.98
CA VAL A 61 -17.14 13.12 10.40
C VAL A 61 -17.63 14.56 10.52
N GLY A 62 -18.88 14.71 10.96
CA GLY A 62 -19.60 15.99 10.84
C GLY A 62 -19.71 16.43 9.37
N ASP A 63 -19.38 17.69 9.09
CA ASP A 63 -19.38 18.27 7.74
C ASP A 63 -18.04 18.12 6.99
N GLN A 64 -17.10 17.35 7.55
CA GLN A 64 -15.77 17.14 6.97
C GLN A 64 -15.68 15.76 6.30
N TYR A 65 -15.03 15.72 5.14
CA TYR A 65 -14.77 14.50 4.39
C TYR A 65 -13.30 14.10 4.51
N TYR A 66 -13.06 12.80 4.61
CA TYR A 66 -11.74 12.22 4.78
C TYR A 66 -11.56 11.03 3.85
N LEU A 67 -10.31 10.84 3.42
CA LEU A 67 -9.86 9.67 2.68
C LEU A 67 -8.87 8.90 3.55
N ALA A 68 -9.18 7.64 3.86
CA ALA A 68 -8.23 6.73 4.47
C ALA A 68 -7.60 5.82 3.40
N LYS A 69 -6.28 5.87 3.27
CA LYS A 69 -5.49 4.89 2.49
C LYS A 69 -4.79 3.94 3.45
N HIS A 70 -4.95 2.64 3.22
CA HIS A 70 -4.39 1.56 4.01
C HIS A 70 -3.16 1.00 3.31
N TYR A 71 -2.11 0.77 4.08
CA TYR A 71 -0.83 0.23 3.64
C TYR A 71 -0.39 -0.85 4.61
N ASP A 72 0.53 -1.67 4.14
CA ASP A 72 1.23 -2.64 4.97
C ASP A 72 2.62 -2.09 5.30
N LEU A 73 2.85 -1.74 6.57
CA LEU A 73 4.15 -1.27 7.05
C LEU A 73 5.04 -2.46 7.36
N GLN A 74 6.21 -2.54 6.73
CA GLN A 74 7.23 -3.53 7.06
C GLN A 74 7.82 -3.24 8.46
N ILE A 75 7.53 -4.14 9.41
CA ILE A 75 7.98 -4.05 10.80
C ILE A 75 9.17 -4.98 11.10
N GLY A 76 9.46 -5.92 10.20
CA GLY A 76 10.58 -6.84 10.37
C GLY A 76 10.77 -7.77 9.19
N VAL A 77 11.66 -8.75 9.37
CA VAL A 77 11.91 -9.82 8.42
C VAL A 77 11.90 -11.15 9.17
N GLN A 78 11.14 -12.11 8.65
CA GLN A 78 11.13 -13.49 9.14
C GLN A 78 12.00 -14.34 8.23
N GLN A 79 12.87 -15.15 8.83
CA GLN A 79 13.65 -16.15 8.13
C GLN A 79 12.92 -17.49 8.16
N GLN A 80 12.76 -18.10 7.00
CA GLN A 80 12.29 -19.47 6.87
C GLN A 80 13.36 -20.30 6.17
N VAL A 81 13.69 -21.44 6.78
CA VAL A 81 14.69 -22.38 6.24
C VAL A 81 13.95 -23.54 5.61
N PHE A 82 14.14 -23.71 4.30
CA PHE A 82 13.63 -24.85 3.54
C PHE A 82 14.78 -25.77 3.21
N TYR A 83 14.58 -27.09 3.26
CA TYR A 83 15.61 -28.03 2.85
C TYR A 83 15.36 -28.46 1.42
N ARG A 84 16.35 -28.24 0.55
CA ARG A 84 16.34 -28.81 -0.79
C ARG A 84 17.20 -30.05 -0.81
N CYS A 85 16.55 -31.20 -0.87
CA CYS A 85 17.23 -32.49 -0.99
C CYS A 85 17.51 -32.82 -2.45
N ARG A 86 18.75 -33.20 -2.75
CA ARG A 86 19.14 -33.77 -4.03
C ARG A 86 19.57 -35.23 -3.83
N PRO A 87 19.21 -36.15 -4.74
CA PRO A 87 19.43 -37.60 -4.54
C PRO A 87 20.88 -37.99 -4.21
N TYR A 88 21.87 -37.25 -4.73
CA TYR A 88 23.29 -37.61 -4.62
C TYR A 88 24.12 -36.66 -3.73
N PHE A 89 23.56 -35.53 -3.29
CA PHE A 89 24.30 -34.48 -2.58
C PHE A 89 23.73 -34.17 -1.19
N GLY A 90 22.75 -34.95 -0.73
CA GLY A 90 22.07 -34.71 0.54
C GLY A 90 21.12 -33.52 0.49
N CYS A 91 20.73 -33.02 1.67
CA CYS A 91 19.84 -31.89 1.83
C CYS A 91 20.63 -30.64 2.18
N SER A 92 20.45 -29.56 1.41
CA SER A 92 21.02 -28.25 1.72
C SER A 92 19.93 -27.28 2.19
N PRO A 93 20.21 -26.44 3.21
CA PRO A 93 19.28 -25.41 3.64
C PRO A 93 19.23 -24.27 2.61
N ILE A 94 18.03 -23.79 2.33
CA ILE A 94 17.73 -22.59 1.55
C ILE A 94 17.03 -21.62 2.50
N VAL A 95 17.66 -20.48 2.74
CA VAL A 95 17.12 -19.44 3.62
C VAL A 95 16.34 -18.44 2.79
N HIS A 96 15.04 -18.33 3.07
CA HIS A 96 14.17 -17.32 2.49
C HIS A 96 13.84 -16.26 3.55
N HIS A 97 13.86 -14.99 3.13
CA HIS A 97 13.49 -13.85 3.98
C HIS A 97 12.13 -13.33 3.53
N PHE A 98 11.17 -13.29 4.44
CA PHE A 98 9.84 -12.75 4.18
C PHE A 98 9.63 -11.48 5.00
N PRO A 99 9.15 -10.37 4.41
CA PRO A 99 8.84 -9.17 5.17
C PRO A 99 7.64 -9.44 6.09
N VAL A 100 7.79 -9.10 7.37
CA VAL A 100 6.67 -9.09 8.31
C VAL A 100 6.06 -7.69 8.26
N THR A 101 4.76 -7.62 7.99
CA THR A 101 4.03 -6.36 7.85
C THR A 101 2.98 -6.16 8.94
N ALA A 102 2.67 -4.90 9.23
CA ALA A 102 1.59 -4.49 10.12
C ALA A 102 0.65 -3.49 9.41
N PRO A 103 -0.65 -3.49 9.71
CA PRO A 103 -1.61 -2.59 9.09
C PRO A 103 -1.30 -1.14 9.48
N TYR A 104 -1.23 -0.27 8.47
CA TYR A 104 -0.89 1.14 8.60
C TYR A 104 -1.88 2.00 7.82
N VAL A 105 -2.27 3.15 8.38
CA VAL A 105 -3.29 4.01 7.77
C VAL A 105 -2.75 5.42 7.63
N LEU A 106 -3.01 6.03 6.47
CA LEU A 106 -2.85 7.46 6.23
C LEU A 106 -4.22 8.09 6.01
N ILE A 107 -4.49 9.18 6.73
CA ILE A 107 -5.76 9.89 6.69
C ILE A 107 -5.53 11.26 6.06
N TYR A 108 -6.26 11.53 4.99
CA TYR A 108 -6.24 12.80 4.26
C TYR A 108 -7.58 13.53 4.45
N ARG A 109 -7.54 14.86 4.49
CA ARG A 109 -8.74 15.70 4.46
C ARG A 109 -9.12 16.03 3.03
N GLU A 110 -10.38 15.84 2.67
CA GLU A 110 -10.94 16.27 1.39
C GLU A 110 -11.64 17.63 1.54
N PRO A 111 -11.62 18.50 0.52
CA PRO A 111 -11.02 18.33 -0.81
C PRO A 111 -9.52 18.71 -0.89
N GLY A 112 -8.91 19.15 0.21
CA GLY A 112 -7.54 19.67 0.21
C GLY A 112 -6.45 18.62 -0.04
N GLY A 113 -6.74 17.33 0.17
CA GLY A 113 -5.77 16.24 0.07
C GLY A 113 -4.66 16.31 1.11
N GLU A 114 -4.86 17.05 2.20
CA GLU A 114 -3.82 17.26 3.22
C GLU A 114 -3.80 16.12 4.23
N VAL A 115 -2.60 15.64 4.60
CA VAL A 115 -2.43 14.65 5.66
C VAL A 115 -2.86 15.23 7.01
N VAL A 116 -3.81 14.54 7.64
CA VAL A 116 -4.30 14.87 8.99
C VAL A 116 -3.63 13.98 10.04
N GLY A 117 -3.40 12.71 9.72
CA GLY A 117 -2.79 11.75 10.63
C GLY A 117 -2.37 10.47 9.91
N TRP A 118 -1.40 9.79 10.49
CA TRP A 118 -0.91 8.50 10.01
C TRP A 118 -0.43 7.64 11.19
N GLY A 119 -0.55 6.32 11.07
CA GLY A 119 -0.22 5.41 12.15
C GLY A 119 -0.89 4.04 12.00
N THR A 120 -0.56 3.12 12.89
CA THR A 120 -1.40 1.94 13.13
C THR A 120 -2.72 2.35 13.79
N LEU A 121 -3.75 1.50 13.75
CA LEU A 121 -5.01 1.79 14.44
C LEU A 121 -4.81 1.95 15.95
N GLU A 122 -3.87 1.21 16.53
CA GLU A 122 -3.49 1.29 17.93
C GLU A 122 -2.78 2.61 18.24
N GLU A 123 -1.84 3.04 17.40
CA GLU A 123 -1.14 4.33 17.54
C GLU A 123 -2.10 5.51 17.43
N LEU A 124 -2.98 5.49 16.42
CA LEU A 124 -3.98 6.53 16.20
C LEU A 124 -5.00 6.59 17.35
N SER A 125 -5.36 5.45 17.94
CA SER A 125 -6.28 5.41 19.10
C SER A 125 -5.71 5.99 20.39
N LYS A 126 -4.38 6.08 20.49
CA LYS A 126 -3.65 6.62 21.65
C LYS A 126 -3.08 8.00 21.36
N ASN A 127 -3.44 8.61 20.23
CA ASN A 127 -2.91 9.89 19.83
C ASN A 127 -3.48 10.99 20.74
N PRO A 128 -2.64 11.88 21.30
CA PRO A 128 -3.12 12.98 22.15
C PRO A 128 -3.86 14.08 21.37
N ASP A 129 -3.90 14.02 20.04
CA ASP A 129 -4.66 14.94 19.20
C ASP A 129 -6.15 14.54 19.20
N ASP A 130 -6.98 15.31 19.91
CA ASP A 130 -8.44 15.09 20.01
C ASP A 130 -9.09 14.93 18.64
N ARG A 131 -8.59 15.65 17.62
CA ARG A 131 -9.11 15.58 16.26
C ARG A 131 -8.89 14.21 15.62
N ILE A 132 -7.83 13.49 15.99
CA ILE A 132 -7.56 12.14 15.48
C ILE A 132 -8.40 11.14 16.27
N SER A 133 -8.51 11.31 17.59
CA SER A 133 -9.35 10.49 18.45
C SER A 133 -10.81 10.49 17.99
N ASP A 134 -11.36 11.66 17.64
CA ASP A 134 -12.73 11.81 17.15
C ASP A 134 -12.99 11.10 15.80
N LEU A 135 -11.95 10.92 14.98
CA LEU A 135 -12.05 10.21 13.71
C LEU A 135 -12.06 8.69 13.91
N MET A 136 -11.55 8.18 15.05
CA MET A 136 -11.36 6.74 15.25
C MET A 136 -12.64 5.92 15.18
N PRO A 137 -13.78 6.33 15.77
CA PRO A 137 -15.03 5.58 15.64
C PRO A 137 -15.47 5.44 14.17
N ALA A 138 -15.45 6.55 13.42
CA ALA A 138 -15.84 6.57 12.01
C ALA A 138 -14.87 5.78 11.12
N LEU A 139 -13.56 5.91 11.37
CA LEU A 139 -12.52 5.16 10.67
C LEU A 139 -12.66 3.66 10.88
N LYS A 140 -12.89 3.21 12.12
CA LYS A 140 -13.10 1.79 12.45
C LYS A 140 -14.39 1.25 11.81
N ALA A 141 -15.48 2.01 11.86
CA ALA A 141 -16.74 1.61 11.24
C ALA A 141 -16.62 1.49 9.71
N SER A 142 -15.97 2.48 9.08
CA SER A 142 -15.70 2.47 7.64
C SER A 142 -14.79 1.30 7.23
N TYR A 143 -13.74 1.03 8.01
CA TYR A 143 -12.85 -0.10 7.77
C TYR A 143 -13.58 -1.45 7.89
N ALA A 144 -14.42 -1.63 8.91
CA ALA A 144 -15.23 -2.83 9.07
C ALA A 144 -16.21 -3.03 7.90
N ALA A 145 -16.88 -1.96 7.46
CA ALA A 145 -17.79 -1.99 6.31
C ALA A 145 -17.06 -2.32 4.99
N HIS A 146 -15.84 -1.82 4.81
CA HIS A 146 -15.02 -2.16 3.65
C HIS A 146 -14.57 -3.63 3.69
N ARG A 147 -14.18 -4.15 4.87
CA ARG A 147 -13.77 -5.54 5.03
C ARG A 147 -14.92 -6.52 4.80
N ALA A 148 -16.14 -6.17 5.18
CA ALA A 148 -17.32 -7.02 4.96
C ALA A 148 -17.71 -7.15 3.48
N LYS A 149 -17.22 -6.28 2.60
CA LYS A 149 -17.51 -6.30 1.15
C LYS A 149 -16.46 -7.07 0.33
N LYS A 150 -15.37 -7.52 0.95
CA LYS A 150 -14.23 -8.19 0.30
C LYS A 150 -14.27 -9.68 0.63
#